data_AF-A0A158L043-F1
#
_entry.id   AF-A0A158L043-F1
#
_cell.length_a   1.000
_cell.length_b   1.000
_cell.length_c   1.000
_cell.angle_alpha   90.00
_cell.angle_beta   90.00
_cell.angle_gamma   90.00
#
_symmetry.space_group_name_H-M   'P 1'
#
loop_
_entity.id
_entity.type
_entity.pdbx_description
1 polymer ?
#
loop_
_entity_poly.entity_id
_entity_poly.type
_entity_poly.pdbx_seq_one_letter_code
_entity_poly.pdbx_strand_id
1 'polypeptide(L)'
;MAVQRLAKESAALADFSTDDLVQLANTSAHAFRHTFGTRAVAREMPTDVVQAILGHVSLQTTSIYVRAERRRMLEAAARYYAEEEE
;
A
#
# COMPACT_ATOMS: atom_id res chain seq x y z
N MET A 1 -17.40 -15.62 27.63
CA MET A 1 -17.45 -15.69 26.15
C MET A 1 -17.64 -14.30 25.52
N ALA A 2 -18.79 -13.62 25.66
CA ALA A 2 -19.02 -12.31 25.02
C ALA A 2 -18.15 -11.17 25.57
N VAL A 3 -18.00 -11.08 26.90
CA VAL A 3 -17.20 -10.03 27.57
C VAL A 3 -15.72 -10.12 27.21
N GLN A 4 -15.16 -11.32 27.12
CA GLN A 4 -13.77 -11.53 26.70
C GLN A 4 -13.55 -11.19 25.21
N ARG A 5 -14.54 -11.46 24.35
CA ARG A 5 -14.49 -11.09 22.93
C ARG A 5 -14.52 -9.57 22.76
N LEU A 6 -15.42 -8.90 23.46
CA LEU A 6 -15.52 -7.43 23.46
C LEU A 6 -14.25 -6.78 24.00
N ALA A 7 -13.67 -7.30 25.09
CA ALA A 7 -12.41 -6.79 25.65
C ALA A 7 -11.23 -6.95 24.68
N LYS A 8 -11.17 -8.06 23.94
CA LYS A 8 -10.14 -8.30 22.92
C LYS A 8 -10.31 -7.39 21.71
N GLU A 9 -11.55 -7.20 21.25
CA GLU A 9 -11.89 -6.30 20.14
C GLU A 9 -11.61 -4.84 20.53
N SER A 10 -11.93 -4.42 21.76
CA SER A 10 -11.64 -3.07 22.25
C SER A 10 -10.15 -2.83 22.47
N ALA A 11 -9.39 -3.83 22.93
CA ALA A 11 -7.94 -3.71 23.07
C ALA A 11 -7.24 -3.60 21.70
N ALA A 12 -7.74 -4.32 20.69
CA ALA A 12 -7.23 -4.19 19.31
C ALA A 12 -7.57 -2.82 18.69
N LEU A 13 -8.66 -2.18 19.13
CA LEU A 13 -9.03 -0.82 18.74
C LEU A 13 -8.29 0.26 19.54
N ALA A 14 -7.71 -0.08 20.70
CA ALA A 14 -6.98 0.88 21.54
C ALA A 14 -5.68 1.37 20.88
N ASP A 15 -5.15 0.63 19.91
CA ASP A 15 -3.98 1.02 19.12
C ASP A 15 -4.31 2.00 17.98
N PHE A 16 -5.60 2.24 17.69
CA PHE A 16 -6.03 3.13 16.61
C PHE A 16 -6.69 4.38 17.18
N SER A 17 -6.25 5.54 16.69
CA SER A 17 -6.91 6.81 17.00
C SER A 17 -8.29 6.89 16.31
N THR A 18 -9.13 7.80 16.78
CA THR A 18 -10.40 8.12 16.10
C THR A 18 -10.16 8.49 14.64
N ASP A 19 -9.09 9.23 14.35
CA ASP A 19 -8.73 9.65 13.00
C ASP A 19 -8.38 8.46 12.11
N ASP A 20 -7.65 7.46 12.63
CA ASP A 20 -7.33 6.22 11.91
C ASP A 20 -8.59 5.45 11.53
N LEU A 21 -9.55 5.35 12.46
CA LEU A 21 -10.82 4.65 12.21
C LEU A 21 -11.68 5.38 11.18
N VAL A 22 -11.71 6.72 11.23
CA VAL A 22 -12.41 7.54 10.23
C VAL A 22 -11.74 7.42 8.86
N GLN A 23 -10.40 7.45 8.79
CA GLN A 23 -9.68 7.24 7.55
C GLN A 23 -9.94 5.85 6.97
N LEU A 24 -9.92 4.81 7.80
CA LEU A 24 -10.23 3.45 7.38
C LEU A 24 -11.64 3.34 6.80
N ALA A 25 -12.63 3.92 7.48
CA ALA A 25 -14.02 3.93 7.00
C ALA A 25 -14.20 4.62 5.65
N ASN A 26 -13.36 5.63 5.35
CA ASN A 26 -13.38 6.36 4.09
C ASN A 26 -12.45 5.77 3.00
N THR A 27 -11.72 4.70 3.30
CA THR A 27 -10.77 4.10 2.36
C THR A 27 -11.45 3.02 1.52
N SER A 28 -11.38 3.16 0.19
CA SER A 28 -11.96 2.18 -0.73
C SER A 28 -11.15 0.89 -0.85
N ALA A 29 -11.80 -0.22 -1.22
CA ALA A 29 -11.12 -1.47 -1.58
C ALA A 29 -10.07 -1.27 -2.70
N HIS A 30 -10.34 -0.32 -3.60
CA HIS A 30 -9.39 0.06 -4.66
C HIS A 30 -8.10 0.66 -4.10
N ALA A 31 -8.17 1.47 -3.04
CA ALA A 31 -6.97 2.02 -2.38
C ALA A 31 -6.09 0.91 -1.78
N PHE A 32 -6.68 -0.10 -1.14
CA PHE A 32 -5.93 -1.26 -0.64
C PHE A 32 -5.25 -2.04 -1.77
N ARG A 33 -5.96 -2.26 -2.89
CA ARG A 33 -5.37 -2.86 -4.09
C ARG A 33 -4.17 -2.08 -4.59
N HIS A 34 -4.27 -0.74 -4.57
CA HIS A 34 -3.17 0.14 -4.94
C HIS A 34 -1.97 0.00 -4.01
N THR A 35 -2.18 0.02 -2.70
CA THR A 35 -1.12 -0.15 -1.71
C THR A 35 -0.42 -1.51 -1.87
N PHE A 36 -1.19 -2.59 -2.05
CA PHE A 36 -0.63 -3.92 -2.28
C PHE A 36 0.22 -3.98 -3.55
N GLY A 37 -0.36 -3.61 -4.70
CA GLY A 37 0.34 -3.74 -5.99
C GLY A 37 1.62 -2.91 -6.05
N THR A 38 1.57 -1.70 -5.47
CA THR A 38 2.72 -0.81 -5.36
C THR A 38 3.84 -1.41 -4.50
N ARG A 39 3.51 -1.92 -3.30
CA ARG A 39 4.49 -2.52 -2.38
C ARG A 39 5.06 -3.84 -2.90
N ALA A 40 4.26 -4.64 -3.59
CA ALA A 40 4.70 -5.91 -4.16
C ALA A 40 5.77 -5.67 -5.24
N VAL A 41 5.52 -4.72 -6.14
CA VAL A 41 6.49 -4.35 -7.18
C VAL A 41 7.76 -3.71 -6.58
N ALA A 42 7.61 -2.86 -5.56
CA ALA A 42 8.77 -2.28 -4.85
C ALA A 42 9.64 -3.35 -4.16
N ARG A 43 9.06 -4.52 -3.84
CA ARG A 43 9.76 -5.69 -3.31
C ARG A 43 10.13 -6.70 -4.40
N GLU A 44 10.23 -6.21 -5.64
CA GLU A 44 10.70 -6.96 -6.82
C GLU A 44 9.84 -8.18 -7.17
N MET A 45 8.58 -8.22 -6.72
CA MET A 45 7.66 -9.28 -7.16
C MET A 45 7.43 -9.17 -8.68
N PRO A 46 7.57 -10.27 -9.45
CA PRO A 46 7.31 -10.26 -10.89
C PRO A 46 5.91 -9.73 -11.21
N THR A 47 5.80 -8.90 -12.26
CA THR A 47 4.57 -8.16 -12.56
C THR A 47 3.41 -9.07 -12.96
N ASP A 48 3.70 -10.20 -13.60
CA ASP A 48 2.75 -11.27 -13.93
C ASP A 48 2.21 -11.98 -12.66
N VAL A 49 3.04 -12.18 -11.65
CA VAL A 49 2.60 -12.70 -10.33
C VAL A 49 1.68 -11.70 -9.64
N VAL A 50 2.04 -10.41 -9.62
CA VAL A 50 1.17 -9.35 -9.07
C VAL A 50 -0.16 -9.28 -9.82
N GLN A 51 -0.13 -9.39 -11.15
CA GLN A 51 -1.33 -9.43 -11.99
C GLN A 51 -2.25 -10.60 -11.61
N ALA A 52 -1.68 -11.79 -11.46
CA ALA A 52 -2.43 -13.00 -11.11
C ALA A 52 -3.08 -12.89 -9.73
N ILE A 53 -2.35 -12.43 -8.71
CA ILE A 53 -2.89 -12.22 -7.36
C ILE A 53 -4.04 -11.21 -7.39
N LEU A 54 -3.89 -10.15 -8.16
CA LEU A 54 -4.90 -9.11 -8.29
C LEU A 54 -6.08 -9.56 -9.18
N GLY A 55 -5.93 -10.58 -10.02
CA GLY A 55 -6.94 -11.02 -10.97
C GLY A 55 -7.18 -10.00 -12.10
N HIS A 56 -6.14 -9.26 -12.51
CA HIS A 56 -6.25 -8.36 -13.65
C HIS A 56 -6.28 -9.13 -14.98
N VAL A 57 -7.23 -8.78 -15.85
CA VAL A 57 -7.33 -9.36 -17.20
C VAL A 57 -6.15 -8.98 -18.08
N SER A 58 -5.55 -7.80 -17.86
CA SER A 58 -4.44 -7.28 -18.66
C SER A 58 -3.26 -6.84 -17.79
N LEU A 59 -2.05 -7.16 -18.26
CA LEU A 59 -0.79 -6.64 -17.70
C LEU A 59 -0.72 -5.11 -17.76
N GLN A 60 -1.42 -4.47 -18.71
CA GLN A 60 -1.45 -3.01 -18.82
C GLN A 60 -1.99 -2.37 -17.55
N THR A 61 -3.03 -2.94 -16.94
CA THR A 61 -3.61 -2.44 -15.69
C THR A 61 -2.63 -2.58 -14.52
N THR A 62 -1.91 -3.70 -14.44
CA THR A 62 -0.88 -3.93 -13.41
C THR A 62 0.35 -3.03 -13.59
N SER A 63 0.69 -2.66 -14.84
CA SER A 63 1.87 -1.84 -15.16
C SER A 63 1.85 -0.45 -14.52
N ILE A 64 0.68 0.03 -14.08
CA ILE A 64 0.52 1.28 -13.33
C ILE A 64 1.39 1.26 -12.06
N TYR A 65 1.52 0.11 -11.39
CA TYR A 65 2.32 -0.01 -10.16
C TYR A 65 3.82 0.12 -10.41
N VAL A 66 4.31 -0.46 -11.51
CA VAL A 66 5.72 -0.35 -11.93
C VAL A 66 6.10 1.08 -12.25
N ARG A 67 5.24 1.81 -12.95
CA ARG A 67 5.48 3.24 -13.26
C ARG A 67 5.52 4.09 -12.00
N ALA A 68 4.64 3.81 -11.04
CA ALA A 68 4.62 4.52 -9.76
C ALA A 68 5.91 4.28 -8.96
N GLU A 69 6.41 3.04 -8.90
CA GLU A 69 7.68 2.73 -8.23
C GLU A 69 8.87 3.39 -8.90
N ARG A 70 8.96 3.29 -10.24
CA ARG A 70 10.05 3.93 -10.99
C ARG A 70 10.10 5.44 -10.75
N ARG A 71 8.94 6.11 -10.69
CA ARG A 71 8.88 7.55 -10.39
C ARG A 71 9.40 7.87 -8.99
N ARG A 72 8.98 7.11 -7.96
CA ARG A 72 9.50 7.30 -6.59
C ARG A 72 11.01 7.09 -6.51
N MET A 73 11.53 6.08 -7.19
CA MET A 73 12.98 5.82 -7.27
C MET A 73 13.72 7.02 -7.88
N LEU A 74 13.22 7.56 -9.00
CA LEU A 74 13.81 8.73 -9.65
C LEU A 74 13.77 9.99 -8.76
N GLU A 75 12.65 10.24 -8.08
CA GLU A 75 12.51 11.36 -7.15
C GLU A 75 13.45 11.24 -5.94
N ALA A 76 13.65 10.02 -5.42
CA ALA A 76 14.58 9.77 -4.32
C ALA A 76 16.04 9.98 -4.76
N ALA A 77 16.43 9.47 -5.93
CA ALA A 77 17.76 9.69 -6.48
C ALA A 77 18.04 11.19 -6.74
N ALA A 78 17.06 11.91 -7.29
CA ALA A 78 17.19 13.35 -7.55
C ALA A 78 17.43 14.15 -6.25
N ARG A 79 16.75 13.81 -5.15
CA ARG A 79 16.99 14.45 -3.85
C ARG A 79 18.39 14.15 -3.32
N TYR A 80 18.82 12.89 -3.38
CA TYR A 80 20.15 12.49 -2.93
C TYR A 80 21.26 13.31 -3.61
N TYR A 81 21.20 13.47 -4.94
CA TYR A 81 22.22 14.24 -5.67
C TYR A 81 22.10 15.76 -5.50
N ALA A 82 20.92 16.29 -5.17
CA ALA A 82 20.75 17.72 -4.89
C ALA A 82 21.34 18.12 -3.53
N GLU A 83 21.34 17.21 -2.55
CA GLU A 83 21.92 17.43 -1.21
C GLU A 83 23.45 17.36 -1.20
N GLU A 84 24.09 16.76 -2.22
CA GLU A 84 25.57 16.72 -2.35
C GLU A 84 26.17 18.00 -2.98
N GLU A 85 25.35 18.90 -3.53
CA GLU A 85 25.79 20.15 -4.17
C GLU A 85 25.78 21.39 -3.23
N GLU A 86 25.34 21.24 -1.97
CA GLU A 86 25.41 22.26 -0.89
C GLU A 86 26.58 22.02 0.09
#